data_AF-A0A5K1DDI7-F1
#
_entry.id   AF-A0A5K1DDI7-F1
#
_cell.length_a   1.000
_cell.length_b   1.000
_cell.length_c   1.000
_cell.angle_alpha   90.00
_cell.angle_beta   90.00
_cell.angle_gamma   90.00
#
_symmetry.space_group_name_H-M   'P 1'
#
loop_
_entity.id
_entity.type
_entity.pdbx_description
1 polymer ?
#
loop_
_entity_poly.entity_id
_entity_poly.type
_entity_poly.pdbx_seq_one_letter_code
_entity_poly.pdbx_strand_id
1 'polypeptide(L)'
;MPISVVYCAVVEELATLGASVHTCSRNEAELKKCLAEWEASGFRVTGSVADVSSRPEREKLMEEVARAFDGKLNMLGFLHLDSPASIRVHIRFEP
;
A
#
# COMPACT_ATOMS: atom_id res chain seq x y z
N MET A 1 -3.43 12.87 15.73
CA MET A 1 -4.15 11.90 14.86
C MET A 1 -3.34 10.62 14.82
N PRO A 2 -3.95 9.43 14.88
CA PRO A 2 -3.20 8.18 14.78
C PRO A 2 -2.55 8.07 13.39
N ILE A 3 -1.33 7.55 13.37
CA ILE A 3 -0.48 7.37 12.18
C ILE A 3 -1.22 6.59 11.07
N SER A 4 -2.09 5.63 11.42
CA SER A 4 -2.92 4.85 10.48
C SER A 4 -3.82 5.70 9.57
N VAL A 5 -4.27 6.88 10.04
CA VAL A 5 -5.17 7.75 9.28
C VAL A 5 -4.43 8.55 8.20
N VAL A 6 -3.15 8.89 8.42
CA VAL A 6 -2.33 9.60 7.42
C VAL A 6 -2.03 8.70 6.22
N TYR A 7 -1.82 7.42 6.46
CA TYR A 7 -1.59 6.44 5.39
C TYR A 7 -2.81 6.24 4.49
N CYS A 8 -4.02 6.30 5.05
CA CYS A 8 -5.24 6.23 4.26
C CYS A 8 -5.38 7.45 3.34
N ALA A 9 -5.08 8.65 3.83
CA ALA A 9 -5.17 9.88 3.04
C ALA A 9 -4.25 9.87 1.80
N VAL A 10 -3.02 9.35 1.92
CA VAL A 10 -2.10 9.27 0.77
C VAL A 10 -2.59 8.25 -0.25
N VAL A 11 -3.07 7.08 0.20
CA VAL A 11 -3.63 6.06 -0.70
C VAL A 11 -4.86 6.61 -1.45
N GLU A 12 -5.74 7.31 -0.74
CA GLU A 12 -6.95 7.91 -1.29
C GLU A 12 -6.67 9.00 -2.32
N GLU A 13 -5.76 9.93 -2.02
CA GLU A 13 -5.39 11.00 -2.96
C GLU A 13 -4.82 10.41 -4.26
N LEU A 14 -3.92 9.43 -4.14
CA LEU A 14 -3.33 8.78 -5.30
C LEU A 14 -4.37 8.02 -6.11
N ALA A 15 -5.23 7.26 -5.46
CA ALA A 15 -6.30 6.52 -6.12
C ALA A 15 -7.29 7.47 -6.81
N THR A 16 -7.59 8.62 -6.21
CA THR A 16 -8.43 9.68 -6.80
C THR A 16 -7.78 10.25 -8.08
N LEU A 17 -6.46 10.34 -8.12
CA LEU A 17 -5.70 10.71 -9.32
C LEU A 17 -5.61 9.58 -10.37
N GLY A 18 -6.28 8.44 -10.16
CA GLY A 18 -6.34 7.32 -11.10
C GLY A 18 -5.25 6.28 -10.92
N ALA A 19 -4.40 6.42 -9.91
CA ALA A 19 -3.34 5.47 -9.59
C ALA A 19 -3.91 4.10 -9.23
N SER A 20 -3.30 3.03 -9.73
CA SER A 20 -3.46 1.70 -9.12
C SER A 20 -2.48 1.57 -7.96
N VAL A 21 -3.01 1.32 -6.77
CA VAL A 21 -2.26 1.29 -5.52
C VAL A 21 -2.13 -0.11 -4.95
N HIS A 22 -0.98 -0.39 -4.37
CA HIS A 22 -0.80 -1.56 -3.50
C HIS A 22 -0.23 -1.07 -2.19
N THR A 23 -0.86 -1.41 -1.06
CA THR A 23 -0.48 -1.01 0.31
C THR A 23 -0.04 -2.22 1.15
N CYS A 24 0.59 -2.02 2.31
CA CYS A 24 0.83 -3.10 3.25
C CYS A 24 0.69 -2.65 4.72
N SER A 25 0.38 -3.61 5.60
CA SER A 25 0.28 -3.37 7.05
C SER A 25 0.62 -4.65 7.83
N ARG A 26 0.98 -4.51 9.10
CA ARG A 26 1.09 -5.65 10.05
C ARG A 26 -0.28 -6.08 10.58
N ASN A 27 -1.28 -5.20 10.52
CA ASN A 27 -2.63 -5.48 11.02
C ASN A 27 -3.54 -5.90 9.86
N GLU A 28 -3.79 -7.20 9.74
CA GLU A 28 -4.64 -7.78 8.71
C GLU A 28 -6.09 -7.28 8.76
N ALA A 29 -6.65 -7.12 9.96
CA ALA A 29 -8.04 -6.71 10.12
C ALA A 29 -8.27 -5.26 9.66
N GLU A 30 -7.37 -4.35 10.05
CA GLU A 30 -7.39 -2.96 9.58
C GLU A 30 -7.15 -2.88 8.08
N LEU A 31 -6.16 -3.62 7.55
CA LEU A 31 -5.87 -3.66 6.13
C LEU A 31 -7.09 -4.12 5.32
N LYS A 32 -7.73 -5.22 5.71
CA LYS A 32 -8.94 -5.73 5.04
C LYS A 32 -10.08 -4.73 5.06
N LYS A 33 -10.27 -4.03 6.18
CA LYS A 33 -11.30 -2.99 6.29
C LYS A 33 -11.04 -1.86 5.29
N CYS A 34 -9.83 -1.31 5.27
CA CYS A 34 -9.47 -0.24 4.33
C CYS A 34 -9.59 -0.68 2.87
N LEU A 35 -9.14 -1.90 2.54
CA LEU A 35 -9.27 -2.45 1.19
C LEU A 35 -10.73 -2.54 0.74
N ALA A 36 -11.63 -3.00 1.61
CA ALA A 36 -13.06 -3.05 1.31
C ALA A 36 -13.67 -1.64 1.12
N GLU A 37 -13.26 -0.66 1.92
CA GLU A 37 -13.72 0.73 1.79
C GLU A 37 -13.25 1.36 0.47
N TRP A 38 -12.01 1.13 0.07
CA TRP A 38 -11.48 1.62 -1.20
C TRP A 38 -12.06 0.90 -2.42
N GLU A 39 -12.28 -0.42 -2.33
CA GLU A 39 -12.97 -1.19 -3.37
C GLU A 39 -14.41 -0.68 -3.57
N ALA A 40 -15.14 -0.43 -2.48
CA ALA A 40 -16.47 0.17 -2.54
C ALA A 40 -16.48 1.59 -3.13
N SER A 41 -15.36 2.31 -3.01
CA SER A 41 -15.14 3.63 -3.62
C SER A 41 -14.71 3.56 -5.09
N GLY A 42 -14.56 2.35 -5.65
CA GLY A 42 -14.10 2.13 -7.03
C GLY A 42 -12.61 2.32 -7.23
N PHE A 43 -11.83 2.42 -6.15
CA PHE A 43 -10.39 2.60 -6.22
C PHE A 43 -9.67 1.29 -6.50
N ARG A 44 -8.65 1.36 -7.35
CA ARG A 44 -7.78 0.21 -7.68
C ARG A 44 -6.71 0.03 -6.62
N VAL A 45 -7.10 -0.37 -5.40
CA VAL A 45 -6.18 -0.60 -4.28
C VAL A 45 -6.09 -2.08 -3.95
N THR A 46 -4.87 -2.61 -3.86
CA THR A 46 -4.55 -3.96 -3.38
C THR A 46 -3.69 -3.86 -2.14
N GLY A 47 -3.46 -4.97 -1.43
CA GLY A 47 -2.48 -4.95 -0.35
C GLY A 47 -2.15 -6.29 0.27
N SER A 48 -1.07 -6.27 1.03
CA SER A 48 -0.47 -7.46 1.66
C SER A 48 -0.22 -7.25 3.14
N VAL A 49 -0.37 -8.32 3.92
CA VAL A 49 0.10 -8.32 5.30
C VAL A 49 1.62 -8.54 5.28
N ALA A 50 2.38 -7.60 5.81
CA ALA A 50 3.82 -7.69 5.89
C ALA A 50 4.39 -6.82 7.01
N ASP A 51 5.31 -7.39 7.79
CA ASP A 51 6.25 -6.64 8.61
C ASP A 51 7.50 -6.31 7.79
N VAL A 52 7.55 -5.09 7.28
CA VAL A 52 8.69 -4.60 6.51
C VAL A 52 9.98 -4.40 7.34
N SER A 53 9.95 -4.50 8.68
CA SER A 53 11.18 -4.55 9.47
C SER A 53 11.91 -5.87 9.24
N SER A 54 11.16 -6.93 8.91
CA SER A 54 11.64 -8.27 8.59
C SER A 54 12.09 -8.35 7.13
N ARG A 55 13.37 -8.69 6.90
CA ARG A 55 13.93 -8.84 5.55
C ARG A 55 13.19 -9.89 4.70
N PRO A 56 12.91 -11.11 5.19
CA PRO A 56 12.17 -12.12 4.41
C PRO A 56 10.79 -11.62 3.98
N GLU A 57 10.08 -10.93 4.86
CA GLU A 57 8.77 -10.35 4.54
C GLU A 57 8.91 -9.18 3.56
N ARG A 58 10.02 -8.43 3.61
CA ARG A 58 10.26 -7.40 2.60
C ARG A 58 10.43 -7.97 1.20
N GLU A 59 11.18 -9.06 1.08
CA GLU A 59 11.44 -9.76 -0.18
C GLU A 59 10.14 -10.32 -0.75
N LYS A 60 9.36 -11.05 0.06
CA LYS A 60 8.05 -11.55 -0.33
C LYS A 60 7.10 -10.44 -0.78
N LEU A 61 7.05 -9.33 -0.05
CA LEU A 61 6.22 -8.19 -0.45
C LEU A 61 6.66 -7.59 -1.80
N MET A 62 7.97 -7.55 -2.10
CA MET A 62 8.41 -7.10 -3.43
C MET A 62 8.03 -8.07 -4.54
N GLU A 63 8.02 -9.38 -4.29
CA GLU A 63 7.55 -10.37 -5.26
C GLU A 63 6.06 -10.20 -5.56
N GLU A 64 5.24 -10.01 -4.53
CA GLU A 64 3.80 -9.77 -4.67
C GLU A 64 3.50 -8.48 -5.44
N VAL A 65 4.25 -7.42 -5.15
CA VAL A 65 4.21 -6.15 -5.89
C VAL A 65 4.60 -6.34 -7.34
N ALA A 66 5.73 -7.01 -7.61
CA ALA A 66 6.19 -7.24 -8.97
C ALA A 66 5.13 -8.02 -9.75
N ARG A 67 4.48 -9.00 -9.13
CA ARG A 67 3.36 -9.73 -9.73
C ARG A 67 2.14 -8.84 -9.95
N ALA A 68 1.81 -7.96 -9.02
CA ALA A 68 0.65 -7.07 -9.12
C ALA A 68 0.80 -5.98 -10.21
N PHE A 69 2.02 -5.58 -10.55
CA PHE A 69 2.30 -4.50 -11.50
C PHE A 69 3.10 -4.93 -12.73
N ASP A 70 3.11 -6.22 -13.08
CA ASP A 70 3.88 -6.78 -14.21
C ASP A 70 5.35 -6.33 -14.22
N GLY A 71 5.96 -6.29 -13.04
CA GLY A 71 7.36 -5.91 -12.84
C GLY A 71 7.67 -4.42 -13.05
N LYS A 72 6.67 -3.56 -13.30
CA LYS A 72 6.87 -2.13 -13.52
C LYS A 72 6.42 -1.30 -12.33
N LEU A 73 7.38 -0.64 -11.68
CA LEU A 73 7.14 0.26 -10.55
C LEU A 73 7.53 1.69 -10.90
N ASN A 74 6.58 2.63 -10.78
CA ASN A 74 6.82 4.05 -11.09
C ASN A 74 7.25 4.87 -9.88
N MET A 75 6.68 4.61 -8.69
CA MET A 75 6.95 5.39 -7.49
C MET A 75 7.01 4.50 -6.25
N LEU A 76 7.93 4.82 -5.34
CA LEU A 76 8.09 4.18 -4.03
C LEU A 76 8.12 5.26 -2.96
N GLY A 77 7.11 5.27 -2.08
CA GLY A 77 7.01 6.20 -0.96
C GLY A 77 7.35 5.54 0.38
N PHE A 78 8.06 6.26 1.25
CA PHE A 78 8.26 5.91 2.66
C PHE A 78 7.73 7.07 3.51
N LEU A 79 6.74 6.82 4.37
CA LEU A 79 6.31 7.80 5.37
C LEU A 79 6.70 7.24 6.75
N HIS A 80 7.59 7.94 7.45
CA HIS A 80 8.12 7.56 8.76
C HIS A 80 8.18 8.78 9.67
N LEU A 81 7.68 8.66 10.91
CA LEU A 81 8.09 9.50 12.04
C LEU A 81 8.02 8.64 13.34
N ASP A 82 8.84 7.58 13.43
CA ASP A 82 9.27 6.92 14.71
C ASP A 82 8.88 5.45 14.98
N SER A 83 8.59 4.59 13.98
CA SER A 83 8.43 3.13 14.25
C SER A 83 8.75 2.24 13.02
N PRO A 84 9.45 1.09 13.18
CA PRO A 84 10.11 0.34 12.10
C PRO A 84 9.20 -0.41 11.11
N ALA A 85 7.91 -0.11 11.03
CA ALA A 85 6.98 -0.77 10.11
C ALA A 85 6.49 0.19 9.01
N SER A 86 7.28 0.28 7.94
CA SER A 86 6.97 0.89 6.64
C SER A 86 5.68 0.38 5.98
N ILE A 87 4.95 1.30 5.37
CA ILE A 87 3.84 1.02 4.46
C ILE A 87 4.32 1.29 3.04
N ARG A 88 4.06 0.37 2.10
CA ARG A 88 4.46 0.52 0.69
C ARG A 88 3.24 0.82 -0.13
N VAL A 89 3.17 2.01 -0.73
CA VAL A 89 2.09 2.44 -1.62
C VAL A 89 2.63 2.41 -3.06
N HIS A 90 1.97 1.68 -3.95
CA HIS A 90 2.31 1.61 -5.38
C HIS A 90 1.37 2.52 -6.17
N ILE A 91 1.74 2.95 -7.36
CA ILE A 91 0.91 3.84 -8.20
C ILE A 91 1.20 3.43 -9.65
N ARG A 92 0.20 2.88 -10.36
CA ARG A 92 0.22 2.75 -11.82
C ARG A 92 -0.70 3.81 -12.41
N PHE A 93 -0.15 4.76 -13.17
CA PHE A 93 -0.92 5.58 -14.10
C PHE A 93 -1.12 4.76 -15.38
N GLU A 94 -2.37 4.52 -15.76
CA GLU A 94 -2.69 4.14 -17.14
C GLU A 94 -2.99 5.42 -17.93
N PRO A 95 -2.57 5.53 -19.20
CA PRO A 95 -2.97 6.63 -20.07
C PRO A 95 -4.46 6.59 -20.41
#